data_AF-A0A820S8U3-F1
#
_entry.id   AF-A0A820S8U3-F1
#
_cell.length_a   1.000
_cell.length_b   1.000
_cell.length_c   1.000
_cell.angle_alpha   90.00
_cell.angle_beta   90.00
_cell.angle_gamma   90.00
#
_symmetry.space_group_name_H-M   'P 1'
#
loop_
_entity.id
_entity.type
_entity.pdbx_description
1 polymer ?
#
loop_
_entity_poly.entity_id
_entity_poly.type
_entity_poly.pdbx_seq_one_letter_code
_entity_poly.pdbx_strand_id
1 'polypeptide(L)'
;TTTTTTTLPPITTTTTTTPPPPSPTTTTVTTTQALNTSDPLALSRLESIKNSVNELSLLSKTVPSDFIFDFDKAVTGVSLSNGGRTVAATVAHFPGLINHGIAMTVGFLGPCGINLPHTHPRA
;
A
#
# COMPACT_ATOMS: atom_id res chain seq x y z
N THR A 1 40.47 -66.84 1.23
CA THR A 1 39.77 -65.59 0.88
C THR A 1 40.19 -64.54 1.87
N THR A 2 41.12 -63.68 1.47
CA THR A 2 41.81 -62.72 2.33
C THR A 2 41.19 -61.35 2.09
N THR A 3 40.56 -60.76 3.11
CA THR A 3 39.87 -59.46 3.02
C THR A 3 40.88 -58.34 3.25
N THR A 4 41.19 -57.57 2.21
CA THR A 4 42.01 -56.36 2.28
C THR A 4 41.13 -55.15 2.59
N THR A 5 41.32 -54.56 3.77
CA THR A 5 40.72 -53.28 4.16
C THR A 5 41.50 -52.14 3.52
N THR A 6 40.85 -51.35 2.66
CA THR A 6 41.44 -50.16 2.03
C THR A 6 41.07 -48.93 2.86
N THR A 7 42.05 -48.30 3.52
CA THR A 7 41.90 -47.02 4.21
C THR A 7 42.14 -45.84 3.26
N LEU A 8 41.19 -44.91 3.20
CA LEU A 8 41.25 -43.68 2.39
C LEU A 8 42.19 -42.64 3.05
N PRO A 9 42.98 -41.85 2.29
CA PRO A 9 43.82 -40.79 2.85
C PRO A 9 43.00 -39.58 3.35
N PRO A 10 43.55 -38.76 4.28
CA PRO A 10 42.88 -37.58 4.80
C PRO A 10 42.84 -36.45 3.75
N ILE A 11 41.67 -35.80 3.66
CA ILE A 11 41.42 -34.62 2.81
C ILE A 11 41.95 -33.38 3.54
N THR A 12 42.95 -32.72 2.96
CA THR A 12 43.44 -31.41 3.43
C THR A 12 42.60 -30.30 2.83
N THR A 13 41.73 -29.68 3.62
CA THR A 13 40.90 -28.55 3.16
C THR A 13 41.68 -27.24 3.28
N THR A 14 42.16 -26.69 2.15
CA THR A 14 42.71 -25.34 2.08
C THR A 14 41.56 -24.32 2.06
N THR A 15 41.44 -23.51 3.11
CA THR A 15 40.49 -22.38 3.15
C THR A 15 41.05 -21.18 2.39
N THR A 16 40.59 -20.96 1.16
CA THR A 16 40.78 -19.70 0.45
C THR A 16 39.77 -18.67 0.95
N THR A 17 40.23 -17.66 1.69
CA THR A 17 39.42 -16.52 2.12
C THR A 17 39.37 -15.47 1.01
N THR A 18 38.26 -15.39 0.29
CA THR A 18 37.95 -14.25 -0.58
C THR A 18 37.49 -13.05 0.27
N PRO A 19 37.97 -11.81 0.00
CA PRO A 19 37.49 -10.63 0.71
C PRO A 19 36.01 -10.37 0.41
N PRO A 20 35.24 -9.83 1.37
CA PRO A 20 33.83 -9.51 1.15
C PRO A 20 33.67 -8.37 0.13
N PRO A 21 32.61 -8.40 -0.69
CA PRO A 21 32.29 -7.33 -1.64
C PRO A 21 32.00 -5.99 -0.90
N PRO A 22 32.27 -4.82 -1.51
CA PRO A 22 31.96 -3.54 -0.90
C PRO A 22 30.45 -3.40 -0.70
N SER A 23 30.05 -3.01 0.51
CA SER A 23 28.67 -2.74 0.90
C SER A 23 28.03 -1.69 -0.03
N PRO A 24 26.79 -1.88 -0.52
CA PRO A 24 26.11 -0.85 -1.28
C PRO A 24 25.87 0.36 -0.36
N THR A 25 26.52 1.49 -0.68
CA THR A 25 26.23 2.78 -0.08
C THR A 25 24.76 3.10 -0.30
N THR A 26 23.94 2.91 0.74
CA THR A 26 22.56 3.37 0.73
C THR A 26 22.62 4.88 0.85
N THR A 27 22.50 5.58 -0.28
CA THR A 27 22.20 7.00 -0.29
C THR A 27 20.80 7.15 0.30
N THR A 28 20.72 7.44 1.60
CA THR A 28 19.50 7.94 2.22
C THR A 28 19.21 9.30 1.61
N VAL A 29 18.44 9.31 0.53
CA VAL A 29 17.81 10.54 0.04
C VAL A 29 16.71 10.86 1.05
N THR A 30 17.06 11.64 2.06
CA THR A 30 16.06 12.32 2.89
C THR A 30 15.43 13.40 2.01
N THR A 31 14.49 13.02 1.15
CA THR A 31 13.58 14.01 0.58
C THR A 31 12.61 14.38 1.70
N THR A 32 12.90 15.48 2.40
CA THR A 32 11.84 16.28 3.02
C THR A 32 10.97 16.83 1.89
N GLN A 33 10.09 15.99 1.33
CA GLN A 33 9.05 16.47 0.42
C GLN A 33 8.13 17.33 1.28
N ALA A 34 8.13 18.64 1.00
CA ALA A 34 7.04 19.52 1.40
C ALA A 34 5.73 18.89 0.94
N LEU A 35 4.68 19.03 1.76
CA LEU A 35 3.37 18.49 1.47
C LEU A 35 2.81 19.18 0.21
N ASN A 36 2.94 18.54 -0.95
CA ASN A 36 2.31 18.99 -2.18
C ASN A 36 0.80 18.71 -2.07
N THR A 37 0.05 19.65 -1.47
CA THR A 37 -1.42 19.58 -1.30
C THR A 37 -2.20 20.03 -2.53
N SER A 38 -1.51 20.40 -3.62
CA SER A 38 -2.14 20.90 -4.84
C SER A 38 -3.09 19.88 -5.48
N ASP A 39 -2.81 18.59 -5.30
CA ASP A 39 -3.74 17.50 -5.62
C ASP A 39 -3.81 16.53 -4.43
N PRO A 40 -4.92 16.54 -3.66
CA PRO A 40 -5.05 15.70 -2.46
C PRO A 40 -5.06 14.20 -2.78
N LEU A 41 -5.36 13.80 -4.03
CA LEU A 41 -5.43 12.40 -4.47
C LEU A 41 -4.25 11.99 -5.35
N ALA A 42 -3.21 12.83 -5.47
CA ALA A 42 -1.99 12.47 -6.19
C ALA A 42 -1.40 11.15 -5.67
N LEU A 43 -1.12 10.20 -6.57
CA LEU A 43 -0.66 8.86 -6.19
C LEU A 43 0.60 8.91 -5.30
N SER A 44 1.56 9.77 -5.64
CA SER A 44 2.79 9.98 -4.85
C SER A 44 2.52 10.43 -3.41
N ARG A 45 1.50 11.26 -3.22
CA ARG A 45 1.03 11.71 -1.90
C ARG A 45 0.39 10.55 -1.14
N LEU A 46 -0.54 9.83 -1.78
CA LEU A 46 -1.22 8.69 -1.15
C LEU A 46 -0.23 7.59 -0.73
N GLU A 47 0.77 7.29 -1.57
CA GLU A 47 1.86 6.35 -1.25
C GLU A 47 2.71 6.86 -0.09
N SER A 48 3.03 8.16 -0.06
CA SER A 48 3.77 8.75 1.05
C SER A 48 3.02 8.63 2.39
N ILE A 49 1.70 8.82 2.39
CA ILE A 49 0.85 8.65 3.58
C ILE A 49 0.80 7.17 4.00
N LYS A 50 0.58 6.25 3.04
CA LYS A 50 0.55 4.79 3.29
C LYS A 50 1.86 4.27 3.88
N ASN A 51 2.99 4.80 3.43
CA ASN A 51 4.33 4.43 3.91
C ASN A 51 4.77 5.20 5.17
N SER A 52 3.82 5.73 5.95
CA SER A 52 4.12 6.35 7.25
C SER A 52 4.66 5.30 8.22
N VAL A 53 5.79 5.60 8.86
CA VAL A 53 6.45 4.67 9.79
C VAL A 53 5.77 4.62 11.16
N ASN A 54 5.04 5.68 11.51
CA ASN A 54 4.30 5.83 12.76
C ASN A 54 3.21 6.90 12.59
N GLU A 55 2.34 7.00 13.60
CA GLU A 55 1.25 7.98 13.66
C GLU A 55 1.73 9.42 13.48
N LEU A 56 2.80 9.83 14.16
CA LEU A 56 3.29 11.21 14.05
C LEU A 56 3.71 11.57 12.60
N SER A 57 4.32 10.62 11.89
CA SER A 57 4.66 10.77 10.47
C SER A 57 3.42 10.82 9.59
N LEU A 58 2.39 10.02 9.88
CA LEU A 58 1.11 10.07 9.19
C LEU A 58 0.48 11.46 9.38
N LEU A 59 0.35 11.92 10.62
CA LEU A 59 -0.23 13.21 10.97
C LEU A 59 0.50 14.37 10.28
N SER A 60 1.83 14.31 10.16
CA SER A 60 2.61 15.33 9.44
C SER A 60 2.36 15.39 7.93
N LYS A 61 1.79 14.32 7.35
CA LYS A 61 1.50 14.17 5.91
C LYS A 61 0.01 14.37 5.56
N THR A 62 -0.83 14.55 6.57
CA THR A 62 -2.27 14.75 6.44
C THR A 62 -2.68 16.14 6.93
N VAL A 63 -3.82 16.60 6.44
CA VAL A 63 -4.50 17.83 6.88
C VAL A 63 -5.93 17.50 7.33
N PRO A 64 -6.58 18.34 8.15
CA PRO A 64 -7.93 18.06 8.65
C PRO A 64 -8.96 17.74 7.55
N SER A 65 -8.83 18.33 6.36
CA SER A 65 -9.72 18.07 5.23
C SER A 65 -9.57 16.65 4.65
N ASP A 66 -8.45 15.95 4.89
CA ASP A 66 -8.29 14.55 4.47
C ASP A 66 -9.21 13.59 5.23
N PHE A 67 -9.83 14.04 6.33
CA PHE A 67 -10.73 13.27 7.18
C PHE A 67 -12.21 13.64 6.98
N ILE A 68 -12.51 14.49 6.00
CA ILE A 68 -13.88 14.85 5.63
C ILE A 68 -14.14 14.36 4.21
N PHE A 69 -15.17 13.53 4.04
CA PHE A 69 -15.61 13.05 2.74
C PHE A 69 -17.08 13.41 2.52
N ASP A 70 -17.35 14.18 1.47
CA ASP A 70 -18.71 14.58 1.09
C ASP A 70 -19.21 13.69 -0.07
N PHE A 71 -20.15 12.80 0.23
CA PHE A 71 -20.73 11.88 -0.75
C PHE A 71 -21.63 12.56 -1.79
N ASP A 72 -22.15 13.76 -1.50
CA ASP A 72 -22.99 14.53 -2.44
C ASP A 72 -22.14 15.34 -3.42
N LYS A 73 -20.91 15.69 -3.04
CA LYS A 73 -19.96 16.48 -3.86
C LYS A 73 -18.80 15.68 -4.43
N ALA A 74 -18.74 14.37 -4.16
CA ALA A 74 -17.68 13.52 -4.67
C ALA A 74 -17.62 13.52 -6.21
N VAL A 75 -16.42 13.73 -6.75
CA VAL A 75 -16.13 13.66 -8.19
C VAL A 75 -15.35 12.40 -8.59
N THR A 76 -14.84 11.66 -7.60
CA THR A 76 -14.11 10.39 -7.76
C THR A 76 -14.82 9.26 -7.01
N GLY A 77 -14.52 8.01 -7.35
CA GLY A 77 -15.22 6.86 -6.78
C GLY A 77 -16.72 6.79 -7.12
N VAL A 78 -17.16 7.55 -8.12
CA VAL A 78 -18.56 7.60 -8.55
C VAL A 78 -18.79 6.56 -9.65
N SER A 79 -19.77 5.69 -9.47
CA SER A 79 -20.29 4.80 -10.53
C SER A 79 -21.70 5.23 -10.89
N LEU A 80 -21.97 5.43 -12.17
CA LEU A 80 -23.25 5.92 -12.70
C LEU A 80 -23.98 4.81 -13.45
N SER A 81 -25.31 4.81 -13.33
CA SER A 81 -26.21 3.94 -14.09
C SER A 81 -27.56 4.62 -14.29
N ASN A 82 -28.41 4.05 -15.14
CA ASN A 82 -29.80 4.51 -15.29
C ASN A 82 -30.62 4.31 -14.00
N GLY A 83 -30.26 3.35 -13.14
CA GLY A 83 -30.93 3.07 -11.88
C GLY A 83 -30.46 3.94 -10.71
N GLY A 84 -29.50 4.86 -10.94
CA GLY A 84 -28.93 5.70 -9.89
C GLY A 84 -27.40 5.77 -9.94
N ARG A 85 -26.79 6.24 -8.85
CA ARG A 85 -25.33 6.33 -8.70
C ARG A 85 -24.86 5.75 -7.39
N THR A 86 -23.62 5.27 -7.34
CA THR A 86 -22.95 4.92 -6.08
C THR A 86 -21.68 5.73 -5.92
N VAL A 87 -21.35 6.11 -4.69
CA VAL A 87 -20.15 6.86 -4.35
C VAL A 87 -19.34 6.07 -3.33
N ALA A 88 -18.13 5.65 -3.71
CA ALA A 88 -17.27 4.80 -2.90
C ALA A 88 -16.11 5.60 -2.29
N ALA A 89 -16.15 5.74 -0.97
CA ALA A 89 -15.04 6.21 -0.15
C ALA A 89 -14.10 5.01 0.15
N THR A 90 -12.97 5.00 -0.54
CA THR A 90 -11.88 4.02 -0.35
C THR A 90 -10.56 4.77 -0.17
N VAL A 91 -9.49 4.07 0.22
CA VAL A 91 -8.14 4.67 0.34
C VAL A 91 -7.61 5.31 -0.96
N ALA A 92 -8.25 5.07 -2.11
CA ALA A 92 -7.91 5.72 -3.37
C ALA A 92 -8.52 7.13 -3.52
N HIS A 93 -9.63 7.41 -2.82
CA HIS A 93 -10.40 8.66 -2.96
C HIS A 93 -10.64 9.38 -1.64
N PHE A 94 -10.29 8.77 -0.51
CA PHE A 94 -10.40 9.34 0.83
C PHE A 94 -9.15 8.99 1.65
N PRO A 95 -8.14 9.88 1.70
CA PRO A 95 -6.86 9.61 2.36
C PRO A 95 -6.99 9.30 3.85
N GLY A 96 -7.99 9.84 4.53
CA GLY A 96 -8.30 9.57 5.93
C GLY A 96 -8.68 8.13 6.25
N LEU A 97 -8.81 7.23 5.26
CA LEU A 97 -9.02 5.79 5.48
C LEU A 97 -7.71 4.98 5.48
N ILE A 98 -6.59 5.59 5.12
CA ILE A 98 -5.29 4.90 5.07
C ILE A 98 -4.96 4.37 6.47
N ASN A 99 -4.60 3.09 6.55
CA ASN A 99 -4.30 2.35 7.79
C ASN A 99 -5.49 2.12 8.75
N HIS A 100 -6.73 2.45 8.37
CA HIS A 100 -7.91 2.22 9.22
C HIS A 100 -8.70 0.94 8.89
N GLY A 101 -8.43 0.30 7.74
CA GLY A 101 -9.08 -0.97 7.36
C GLY A 101 -10.58 -0.86 7.08
N ILE A 102 -11.09 0.35 6.84
CA ILE A 102 -12.51 0.62 6.58
C ILE A 102 -12.70 1.26 5.21
N ALA A 103 -13.89 1.06 4.65
CA ALA A 103 -14.37 1.71 3.45
C ALA A 103 -15.89 1.89 3.55
N MET A 104 -16.46 2.83 2.79
CA MET A 104 -17.89 3.07 2.78
C MET A 104 -18.35 3.35 1.35
N THR A 105 -19.52 2.81 0.98
CA THR A 105 -20.17 3.16 -0.30
C THR A 105 -21.60 3.59 -0.04
N VAL A 106 -21.97 4.77 -0.55
CA VAL A 106 -23.34 5.29 -0.51
C VAL A 106 -23.98 5.10 -1.87
N GLY A 107 -25.11 4.40 -1.92
CA GLY A 107 -25.92 4.21 -3.12
C GLY A 107 -27.12 5.17 -3.14
N PHE A 108 -27.25 5.93 -4.22
CA PHE A 108 -28.37 6.80 -4.53
C PHE A 108 -29.20 6.13 -5.63
N LEU A 109 -30.19 5.31 -5.24
CA LEU A 109 -31.03 4.56 -6.18
C LEU A 109 -32.26 5.38 -6.59
N GLY A 110 -32.50 5.45 -7.89
CA GLY A 110 -33.71 6.03 -8.46
C GLY A 110 -34.91 5.09 -8.38
N PRO A 111 -36.10 5.52 -8.85
CA PRO A 111 -37.27 4.65 -8.92
C PRO A 111 -36.98 3.36 -9.69
N CYS A 112 -37.37 2.22 -9.11
CA CYS A 112 -37.08 0.87 -9.63
C CYS A 112 -35.58 0.52 -9.76
N GLY A 113 -34.68 1.35 -9.20
CA GLY A 113 -33.25 1.07 -9.18
C GLY A 113 -32.89 -0.02 -8.17
N ILE A 114 -31.97 -0.90 -8.56
CA ILE A 114 -31.42 -1.93 -7.69
C ILE A 114 -29.90 -1.95 -7.80
N ASN A 115 -29.22 -2.23 -6.69
CA ASN A 115 -27.84 -2.68 -6.76
C ASN A 115 -27.88 -4.19 -7.05
N LEU A 116 -27.42 -4.61 -8.23
CA LEU A 116 -27.51 -6.00 -8.66
C LEU A 116 -26.85 -6.94 -7.64
N PRO A 117 -27.32 -8.21 -7.54
CA PRO A 117 -26.67 -9.20 -6.69
C PRO A 117 -25.18 -9.29 -6.99
N HIS A 118 -24.35 -9.11 -5.96
CA HIS A 118 -22.89 -9.16 -6.03
C HIS A 118 -22.31 -9.54 -4.67
N THR A 119 -20.99 -9.69 -4.60
CA THR A 119 -20.24 -10.02 -3.37
C THR A 119 -19.09 -9.04 -3.17
N HIS A 120 -18.71 -8.81 -1.91
CA HIS A 120 -17.46 -8.14 -1.54
C HIS A 120 -16.46 -9.18 -1.01
N PRO A 121 -15.49 -9.65 -1.81
CA PRO A 121 -14.65 -10.79 -1.42
C PRO A 121 -13.62 -10.49 -0.31
N ARG A 122 -13.42 -9.21 0.03
CA ARG A 122 -12.36 -8.71 0.91
C ARG A 122 -12.80 -7.41 1.61
N ALA A 123 -13.99 -7.44 2.21
CA ALA A 123 -14.52 -6.36 3.03
C ALA A 123 -14.73 -6.87 4.46
#